data_AF-A0A9E3SXM9-F1
#
_entry.id   AF-A0A9E3SXM9-F1
#
_cell.length_a   1.000
_cell.length_b   1.000
_cell.length_c   1.000
_cell.angle_alpha   90.00
_cell.angle_beta   90.00
_cell.angle_gamma   90.00
#
_symmetry.space_group_name_H-M   'P 1'
#
loop_
_entity.id
_entity.type
_entity.pdbx_description
1 polymer ?
#
loop_
_entity_poly.entity_id
_entity_poly.type
_entity_poly.pdbx_seq_one_letter_code
_entity_poly.pdbx_strand_id
1 'polypeptide(L)' 'MHVWDAEVRARYGETDKMGIVYYSNYFNWFEIGRTEFFRSLGMSYRSLEEKNVMLPVIDA' A
#
# COMPACT_ATOMS: atom_id res chain seq x y z
N MET A 1 -6.61 16.18 10.82
CA MET A 1 -5.54 15.28 10.33
C MET A 1 -6.16 13.91 10.15
N HIS A 2 -6.20 13.37 8.93
CA HIS A 2 -6.72 12.02 8.68
C HIS A 2 -5.56 11.04 8.77
N VAL A 3 -5.67 10.04 9.64
CA VAL A 3 -4.72 8.96 9.81
C VAL A 3 -5.49 7.65 9.71
N TRP A 4 -4.90 6.66 9.04
CA TRP A 4 -5.49 5.33 8.91
C TRP A 4 -4.39 4.28 9.06
N ASP A 5 -4.68 3.24 9.83
CA ASP A 5 -3.78 2.11 10.03
C ASP A 5 -4.17 0.96 9.10
N ALA A 6 -3.17 0.34 8.45
CA ALA A 6 -3.34 -0.85 7.65
C ALA A 6 -2.49 -1.98 8.24
N GLU A 7 -3.13 -3.02 8.75
CA GLU A 7 -2.44 -4.18 9.30
C GLU A 7 -2.05 -5.14 8.17
N VAL A 8 -0.75 -5.40 8.02
CA VAL A 8 -0.22 -6.34 7.04
C VAL A 8 0.48 -7.47 7.77
N ARG A 9 -0.04 -8.68 7.58
CA ARG A 9 0.65 -9.89 8.05
C ARG A 9 1.77 -10.25 7.08
N ALA A 10 3.00 -10.29 7.58
CA ALA A 10 4.14 -10.78 6.82
C ALA A 10 3.90 -12.22 6.34
N ARG A 11 3.97 -12.43 5.02
CA ARG A 11 3.78 -13.74 4.41
C ARG A 11 5.11 -14.47 4.30
N TYR A 12 5.10 -15.79 4.44
CA TYR A 12 6.32 -16.60 4.37
C TYR A 12 7.11 -16.39 3.06
N GLY A 13 6.41 -16.22 1.94
CA GLY A 13 7.06 -15.95 0.64
C GLY A 13 7.72 -14.58 0.50
N GLU A 14 7.46 -13.65 1.43
CA GLU A 14 8.08 -12.32 1.45
C GLU A 14 9.35 -12.27 2.30
N THR A 15 9.61 -13.34 3.06
CA THR A 15 10.73 -13.47 3.98
C THR A 15 11.83 -14.36 3.43
N ASP A 16 13.07 -14.10 3.84
CA ASP A 16 14.21 -14.96 3.54
C ASP A 16 14.51 -15.96 4.68
N LYS A 17 15.59 -16.74 4.54
CA LYS A 17 16.03 -17.70 5.56
C LYS A 17 16.47 -17.05 6.88
N MET A 18 16.69 -15.74 6.90
CA MET A 18 17.01 -14.99 8.12
C MET A 18 15.74 -14.51 8.84
N GLY A 19 14.55 -14.78 8.30
CA GLY A 19 13.27 -14.38 8.89
C GLY A 19 12.95 -12.90 8.69
N ILE A 20 13.64 -12.24 7.77
CA ILE A 20 13.45 -10.82 7.47
C ILE A 20 12.69 -10.68 6.16
N VAL A 21 11.77 -9.72 6.12
CA VAL A 21 11.05 -9.36 4.90
C VAL A 21 12.02 -8.65 3.97
N TYR A 22 12.14 -9.16 2.75
CA TYR A 22 13.01 -8.55 1.74
C TYR A 22 12.50 -7.15 1.36
N TYR A 23 13.39 -6.17 1.29
CA TYR A 23 13.04 -4.74 1.20
C TYR A 23 12.16 -4.39 -0.01
N SER A 24 12.24 -5.15 -1.11
CA SER A 24 11.37 -4.90 -2.27
C SER A 24 9.89 -5.11 -1.95
N ASN A 25 9.56 -5.90 -0.93
CA ASN A 25 8.18 -6.12 -0.50
C ASN A 25 7.59 -4.92 0.24
N TYR A 26 8.41 -3.98 0.73
CA TYR A 26 7.92 -2.79 1.42
C TYR A 26 7.08 -1.89 0.51
N PHE A 27 7.40 -1.81 -0.78
CA PHE A 27 6.59 -1.05 -1.74
C PHE A 27 5.17 -1.60 -1.87
N ASN A 28 5.02 -2.93 -1.86
CA ASN A 28 3.70 -3.56 -1.85
C ASN A 28 2.93 -3.23 -0.56
N TRP A 29 3.62 -3.20 0.59
CA TRP A 29 3.00 -2.86 1.87
C TRP A 29 2.59 -1.38 1.95
N PHE A 30 3.41 -0.47 1.40
CA PHE A 30 3.05 0.95 1.29
C PHE A 30 1.87 1.17 0.35
N GLU A 31 1.78 0.41 -0.75
CA GLU A 31 0.62 0.45 -1.63
C GLU A 31 -0.65 -0.01 -0.90
N ILE A 32 -0.58 -1.08 -0.11
CA ILE A 32 -1.70 -1.52 0.74
C ILE A 32 -2.13 -0.38 1.66
N GLY A 33 -1.22 0.24 2.40
CA GLY A 33 -1.54 1.38 3.28
C GLY A 33 -2.21 2.54 2.53
N ARG A 34 -1.68 2.91 1.36
CA ARG A 34 -2.26 3.96 0.51
C ARG A 34 -3.67 3.61 0.02
N THR A 35 -3.90 2.37 -0.40
CA THR A 35 -5.23 1.94 -0.87
C THR A 35 -6.25 1.90 0.27
N GLU A 36 -5.85 1.44 1.46
CA GLU A 36 -6.71 1.43 2.65
C GLU A 36 -7.04 2.85 3.14
N PHE A 37 -6.09 3.78 3.05
CA PHE A 37 -6.35 5.20 3.33
C PHE A 37 -7.41 5.78 2.38
N PHE A 38 -7.35 5.50 1.07
CA PHE A 38 -8.41 5.95 0.16
C PHE A 38 -9.75 5.28 0.46
N ARG A 39 -9.74 3.98 0.78
CA ARG A 39 -10.96 3.26 1.17
C ARG A 39 -11.61 3.83 2.42
N SER A 40 -10.82 4.25 3.41
CA SER A 40 -11.34 4.91 4.62
C SER A 40 -12.02 6.25 4.32
N LEU A 41 -11.72 6.86 3.17
CA LEU A 41 -12.38 8.07 2.66
C LEU A 41 -13.56 7.76 1.70
N GLY A 42 -13.95 6.49 1.56
CA GLY A 42 -15.02 6.07 0.66
C GLY A 42 -14.61 6.07 -0.83
N MET A 43 -13.31 6.06 -1.12
CA MET A 43 -12.76 6.07 -2.47
C MET A 43 -11.94 4.81 -2.75
N SER A 44 -11.97 4.34 -3.99
CA SER A 44 -11.02 3.33 -4.48
C SER A 44 -10.06 3.95 -5.49
N TYR A 45 -8.92 3.31 -5.74
CA TYR A 45 -7.99 3.73 -6.80
C TYR A 45 -8.70 3.86 -8.15
N ARG A 46 -9.52 2.86 -8.50
CA ARG A 46 -10.37 2.89 -9.70
C ARG A 46 -11.28 4.12 -9.75
N SER A 47 -11.89 4.49 -8.62
CA SER A 47 -12.77 5.68 -8.59
C SER A 47 -12.01 7.00 -8.80
N LEU A 48 -10.71 7.03 -8.54
CA LEU A 48 -9.85 8.18 -8.82
C LEU A 48 -9.48 8.22 -10.32
N GLU A 49 -9.13 7.06 -10.88
CA GLU A 49 -8.84 6.93 -12.32
C GLU A 49 -10.05 7.31 -13.18
N GLU A 50 -11.26 6.88 -12.80
CA GLU A 50 -12.53 7.25 -13.46
C GLU A 50 -12.81 8.77 -13.38
N LYS A 51 -12.19 9.47 -12.41
CA LYS A 51 -12.22 10.94 -12.29
C LYS A 51 -11.04 11.62 -13.00
N ASN A 52 -10.28 10.90 -13.82
CA ASN A 52 -9.05 11.36 -14.47
C ASN A 52 -7.95 11.81 -13.49
N VAL A 53 -7.95 11.27 -12.26
CA VAL A 53 -6.90 11.53 -11.26
C VAL A 53 -5.91 10.37 -11.27
N MET A 54 -4.64 10.65 -11.52
CA MET A 54 -3.55 9.68 -11.44
C MET A 54 -2.66 9.94 -10.23
N LEU A 55 -2.12 8.87 -9.64
CA LEU A 55 -1.27 8.92 -8.45
C LEU A 55 0.07 8.20 -8.72
N PRO A 56 0.96 8.80 -9.52
CA PRO A 56 2.26 8.21 -9.81
C PRO A 56 3.15 8.20 -8.56
N VAL A 57 3.92 7.12 -8.40
CA VAL A 57 5.04 7.09 -7.44
C VAL A 57 6.20 7.83 -8.06
N ILE A 58 6.74 8.84 -7.35
CA ILE A 58 7.80 9.72 -7.86
C ILE A 58 9.18 9.36 -7.30
N ASP A 59 9.23 8.71 -6.15
CA ASP A 59 10.48 8.35 -5.46
C ASP A 59 10.25 7.14 -4.54
N ALA A 60 11.36 6.52 -4.12
CA ALA A 60 11.41 5.33 -3.27
C ALA A 60 11.84 5.64 -1.83
#